data_AF-A0A0R1GPB6-F1
#
_entry.id   AF-A0A0R1GPB6-F1
#
_cell.length_a   1.000
_cell.length_b   1.000
_cell.length_c   1.000
_cell.angle_alpha   90.00
_cell.angle_beta   90.00
_cell.angle_gamma   90.00
#
_symmetry.space_group_name_H-M   'P 1'
#
loop_
_entity.id
_entity.type
_entity.pdbx_description
1 polymer ?
#
loop_
_entity_poly.entity_id
_entity_poly.type
_entity_poly.pdbx_seq_one_letter_code
_entity_poly.pdbx_strand_id
1 'polypeptide(L)'
;MTRTAATLKFIRRHYHISQQELATLLNASPRTVQHWEQGDYAPSGTAVKLIQLLAKNDAVFTELVGMKGDEGIMYLDHNDQELTILGVAFRNEREYRATLNAVVNNMYEGFEPTVADIKLLREMDNRDEPMTTQEILNWIDARDAVSDQ
;
A
#
# COMPACT_ATOMS: atom_id res chain seq x y z
N MET A 1 13.81 -5.35 17.59
CA MET A 1 13.42 -5.42 16.16
C MET A 1 12.56 -6.64 15.96
N THR A 2 11.46 -6.54 15.20
CA THR A 2 10.61 -7.69 14.86
C THR A 2 11.36 -8.69 13.99
N ARG A 3 10.99 -9.98 14.05
CA ARG A 3 11.62 -11.06 13.23
C ARG A 3 11.57 -10.73 11.74
N THR A 4 10.50 -10.07 11.28
CA THR A 4 10.32 -9.65 9.90
C THR A 4 11.28 -8.54 9.48
N ALA A 5 11.45 -7.50 10.31
CA ALA A 5 12.41 -6.43 10.04
C ALA A 5 13.85 -6.96 9.88
N ALA A 6 14.24 -7.91 10.74
CA ALA A 6 15.54 -8.57 10.64
C ALA A 6 15.67 -9.42 9.36
N THR A 7 14.58 -10.09 8.93
CA THR A 7 14.55 -10.90 7.70
C THR A 7 14.71 -10.02 6.45
N LEU A 8 14.02 -8.88 6.38
CA LEU A 8 14.15 -7.93 5.26
C LEU A 8 15.59 -7.39 5.15
N LYS A 9 16.18 -6.99 6.28
CA LYS A 9 17.58 -6.54 6.32
C LYS A 9 18.55 -7.66 5.92
N PHE A 10 18.26 -8.90 6.29
CA PHE A 10 19.03 -10.06 5.86
C PHE A 10 18.96 -10.24 4.34
N ILE A 11 17.76 -10.27 3.75
CA ILE A 11 17.54 -10.40 2.30
C ILE A 11 18.34 -9.32 1.54
N ARG A 12 18.23 -8.05 1.95
CA ARG A 12 18.97 -6.97 1.28
C ARG A 12 20.47 -7.14 1.31
N ARG A 13 21.02 -7.59 2.45
CA ARG A 13 22.46 -7.80 2.61
C ARG A 13 22.92 -9.02 1.83
N HIS A 14 22.11 -10.08 1.79
CA HIS A 14 22.39 -11.32 1.08
C HIS A 14 22.45 -11.10 -0.44
N TYR A 15 21.50 -10.34 -1.00
CA TYR A 15 21.47 -10.05 -2.44
C TYR A 15 22.16 -8.72 -2.84
N HIS A 16 22.73 -7.99 -1.89
CA HIS A 16 23.40 -6.70 -2.10
C HIS A 16 22.52 -5.63 -2.78
N ILE A 17 21.24 -5.58 -2.41
CA ILE A 17 20.25 -4.65 -2.97
C ILE A 17 19.87 -3.53 -2.01
N SER A 18 19.51 -2.38 -2.57
CA SER A 18 18.94 -1.22 -1.87
C SER A 18 17.52 -1.48 -1.38
N GLN A 19 16.99 -0.59 -0.52
CA GLN A 19 15.58 -0.66 -0.11
C GLN A 19 14.63 -0.45 -1.31
N GLN A 20 15.03 0.35 -2.29
CA GLN A 20 14.24 0.63 -3.50
C GLN A 20 14.17 -0.60 -4.42
N GLU A 21 15.29 -1.30 -4.60
CA GLU A 21 15.31 -2.55 -5.38
C GLU A 21 14.52 -3.64 -4.66
N LEU A 22 14.67 -3.78 -3.33
CA LEU A 22 13.83 -4.72 -2.58
C LEU A 22 12.34 -4.37 -2.66
N ALA A 23 12.00 -3.09 -2.62
CA ALA A 23 10.63 -2.62 -2.78
C ALA A 23 10.06 -3.00 -4.15
N THR A 24 10.85 -2.87 -5.20
CA THR A 24 10.49 -3.31 -6.56
C THR A 24 10.21 -4.82 -6.58
N LEU A 25 11.09 -5.64 -6.01
CA LEU A 25 10.91 -7.09 -5.95
C LEU A 25 9.69 -7.53 -5.12
N LEU A 26 9.38 -6.79 -4.05
CA LEU A 26 8.27 -7.08 -3.15
C LEU A 26 6.94 -6.45 -3.60
N ASN A 27 6.93 -5.78 -4.74
CA ASN A 27 5.78 -5.02 -5.22
C ASN A 27 5.26 -4.02 -4.17
N ALA A 28 6.17 -3.23 -3.58
CA ALA A 28 5.89 -2.30 -2.49
C ALA A 28 6.58 -0.95 -2.75
N SER A 29 6.19 0.09 -2.01
CA SER A 29 6.92 1.36 -2.06
C SER A 29 8.25 1.27 -1.27
N PRO A 30 9.29 2.05 -1.63
CA PRO A 30 10.52 2.14 -0.82
C PRO A 30 10.25 2.55 0.62
N ARG A 31 9.26 3.42 0.84
CA ARG A 31 8.85 3.89 2.17
C ARG A 31 8.20 2.77 2.99
N THR A 32 7.36 1.95 2.36
CA THR A 32 6.77 0.76 2.99
C THR A 32 7.86 -0.21 3.46
N VAL A 33 8.85 -0.50 2.62
CA VAL A 33 10.01 -1.34 3.00
C VAL A 33 10.82 -0.71 4.13
N GLN A 34 11.01 0.61 4.12
CA GLN A 34 11.68 1.33 5.20
C GLN A 34 10.94 1.15 6.54
N HIS A 35 9.63 1.38 6.59
CA HIS A 35 8.82 1.18 7.80
C HIS A 35 8.83 -0.27 8.27
N TRP A 36 8.78 -1.25 7.36
CA TRP A 36 8.91 -2.67 7.72
C TRP A 36 10.29 -3.00 8.31
N GLU A 37 11.36 -2.43 7.77
CA GLU A 37 12.73 -2.61 8.30
C GLU A 37 12.95 -1.88 9.63
N GLN A 38 12.23 -0.79 9.91
CA GLN A 38 12.26 -0.06 11.17
C GLN A 38 11.38 -0.74 12.24
N GLY A 39 10.33 -1.46 11.79
CA GLY A 39 9.40 -2.17 12.65
C GLY A 39 8.21 -1.33 13.08
N ASP A 40 7.92 -0.22 12.39
CA ASP A 40 6.79 0.66 12.68
C ASP A 40 5.46 -0.06 12.44
N TYR A 41 5.41 -0.88 11.40
CA TYR A 41 4.38 -1.89 11.16
C TYR A 41 4.95 -3.07 10.38
N ALA A 42 4.21 -4.18 10.35
CA ALA A 42 4.61 -5.40 9.67
C ALA A 42 3.97 -5.52 8.28
N PRO A 43 4.62 -6.19 7.32
CA PRO A 43 3.95 -6.62 6.09
C PRO A 43 2.79 -7.55 6.41
N SER A 44 1.78 -7.54 5.55
CA SER A 44 0.61 -8.41 5.62
C SER A 44 0.41 -9.18 4.30
N GLY A 45 -0.51 -10.15 4.29
CA GLY A 45 -0.91 -10.86 3.08
C GLY A 45 0.24 -11.54 2.33
N THR A 46 0.23 -11.41 1.00
CA THR A 46 1.18 -12.07 0.08
C THR A 46 2.61 -11.60 0.28
N ALA A 47 2.82 -10.35 0.70
CA ALA A 47 4.16 -9.82 0.99
C ALA A 47 4.88 -10.66 2.05
N VAL A 48 4.19 -11.12 3.09
CA VAL A 48 4.77 -12.00 4.11
C VAL A 48 5.29 -13.30 3.51
N LYS A 49 4.53 -13.90 2.59
CA LYS A 49 4.91 -15.17 1.93
C LYS A 49 6.10 -14.95 0.99
N LEU A 50 6.08 -13.86 0.21
CA LEU A 50 7.16 -13.54 -0.71
C LEU A 50 8.48 -13.25 0.03
N ILE A 51 8.43 -12.50 1.14
CA ILE A 51 9.59 -12.29 2.02
C ILE A 51 10.14 -13.62 2.54
N GLN A 52 9.26 -14.54 2.96
CA GLN A 52 9.69 -15.86 3.43
C GLN A 52 10.32 -16.71 2.32
N LEU A 53 9.84 -16.59 1.09
CA LEU A 53 10.39 -17.28 -0.09
C LEU A 53 11.76 -16.72 -0.46
N LEU A 54 11.88 -15.39 -0.57
CA LEU A 54 13.14 -14.69 -0.80
C LEU A 54 14.19 -14.97 0.27
N ALA A 55 13.79 -15.16 1.53
CA ALA A 55 14.72 -15.52 2.60
C ALA A 55 15.24 -16.97 2.52
N LYS A 56 14.62 -17.84 1.70
CA LYS A 56 14.87 -19.29 1.70
C LYS A 56 15.35 -19.86 0.37
N ASN A 57 15.08 -19.18 -0.75
CA ASN A 57 15.31 -19.74 -2.08
C ASN A 57 15.79 -18.67 -3.07
N ASP A 58 17.08 -18.70 -3.40
CA ASP A 58 17.73 -17.79 -4.35
C ASP A 58 17.16 -17.90 -5.78
N ALA A 59 16.53 -19.03 -6.13
CA ALA A 59 15.85 -19.14 -7.42
C ALA A 59 14.70 -18.14 -7.53
N VAL A 60 13.99 -17.85 -6.43
CA VAL A 60 12.90 -16.86 -6.42
C VAL A 60 13.44 -15.47 -6.74
N PHE A 61 14.59 -15.08 -6.18
CA PHE A 61 15.23 -13.81 -6.50
C PHE A 61 15.59 -13.74 -8.00
N THR A 62 16.19 -14.80 -8.53
CA THR A 62 16.58 -14.87 -9.95
C THR A 62 15.39 -14.72 -10.89
N GLU A 63 14.28 -15.41 -10.60
CA GLU A 63 13.04 -15.30 -11.36
C GLU A 63 12.46 -13.88 -11.28
N LEU A 64 12.34 -13.30 -10.09
CA LEU A 64 11.77 -11.96 -9.91
C LEU A 64 12.59 -10.86 -10.60
N VAL A 65 13.92 -10.96 -10.62
CA VAL A 65 14.78 -10.02 -11.35
C VAL A 65 14.61 -10.15 -12.87
N GLY A 66 14.31 -11.36 -13.36
CA GLY A 66 14.07 -11.63 -14.78
C GLY A 66 12.67 -11.25 -15.26
N MET A 67 11.72 -11.07 -14.34
CA MET A 67 10.38 -10.58 -14.68
C MET A 67 10.47 -9.13 -15.15
N LYS A 68 9.99 -8.83 -16.37
CA LYS A 68 9.79 -7.45 -16.80
C LYS A 68 8.74 -6.84 -15.88
N GLY A 69 9.10 -5.77 -15.19
CA GLY A 69 8.14 -5.02 -14.38
C GLY A 69 7.00 -4.57 -15.28
N ASP A 70 5.78 -4.98 -14.99
CA ASP A 70 4.62 -4.30 -15.55
C ASP A 70 4.68 -2.86 -15.02
N GLU A 71 4.89 -1.89 -15.92
CA GLU A 71 4.92 -0.45 -15.60
C GLU A 71 3.59 0.06 -15.01
N GLY A 72 2.58 -0.81 -14.88
CA GLY A 72 1.25 -0.52 -14.34
C GLY A 72 1.06 -0.78 -12.84
N ILE A 73 2.13 -1.01 -12.06
CA ILE A 73 1.97 -1.20 -10.61
C ILE A 73 1.58 0.12 -9.95
N MET A 74 0.33 0.19 -9.54
CA MET A 74 -0.27 1.32 -8.85
C MET A 74 0.25 1.43 -7.42
N TYR A 75 1.28 2.24 -7.22
CA TYR A 75 1.69 2.64 -5.88
C TYR A 75 0.69 3.67 -5.35
N LEU A 76 -0.06 3.30 -4.31
CA LEU A 76 -0.86 4.27 -3.56
C LEU A 76 0.09 5.27 -2.91
N ASP A 77 0.11 6.51 -3.41
CA ASP A 77 0.89 7.59 -2.80
C ASP A 77 0.37 7.86 -1.38
N HIS A 78 1.26 7.80 -0.38
CA HIS A 78 0.91 8.06 1.02
C HIS A 78 2.14 8.49 1.83
N ASN A 79 1.90 9.21 2.93
CA ASN A 79 2.92 9.68 3.85
C ASN A 79 2.49 9.45 5.31
N ASP A 80 3.14 8.50 5.97
CA ASP A 80 2.87 8.15 7.38
C ASP A 80 3.21 9.27 8.39
N GLN A 81 4.11 10.20 8.03
CA GLN A 81 4.50 11.30 8.92
C GLN A 81 3.53 12.48 8.83
N GLU A 82 3.05 12.76 7.63
CA GLU A 82 2.06 13.81 7.37
C GLU A 82 0.63 13.29 7.45
N LEU A 83 0.46 11.97 7.62
CA LEU A 83 -0.82 11.25 7.63
C LEU A 83 -1.63 11.56 6.37
N THR A 84 -1.04 11.35 5.19
CA THR A 84 -1.70 11.62 3.90
C THR A 84 -1.83 10.38 3.03
N ILE A 85 -2.93 10.26 2.28
CA ILE A 85 -3.09 9.29 1.18
C ILE A 85 -3.53 10.06 -0.07
N LEU A 86 -2.83 9.93 -1.19
CA LEU A 86 -3.00 10.73 -2.41
C LEU A 86 -3.06 12.25 -2.11
N GLY A 87 -2.21 12.72 -1.19
CA GLY A 87 -2.20 14.10 -0.70
C GLY A 87 -3.36 14.51 0.22
N VAL A 88 -4.32 13.61 0.51
CA VAL A 88 -5.44 13.86 1.44
C VAL A 88 -4.99 13.62 2.87
N ALA A 89 -4.94 14.68 3.68
CA ALA A 89 -4.55 14.59 5.09
C ALA A 89 -5.65 14.01 6.00
N PHE A 90 -5.22 13.25 7.01
CA PHE A 90 -6.03 12.63 8.05
C PHE A 90 -5.75 13.27 9.42
N ARG A 91 -6.74 13.25 10.33
CA ARG A 91 -6.65 13.98 11.60
C ARG A 91 -5.75 13.27 12.62
N ASN A 92 -5.68 11.95 12.51
CA ASN A 92 -4.96 11.11 13.45
C ASN A 92 -4.55 9.79 12.78
N GLU A 93 -3.61 9.10 13.42
CA GLU A 93 -3.06 7.83 12.93
C GLU A 93 -4.13 6.72 12.80
N ARG A 94 -5.17 6.74 13.65
CA ARG A 94 -6.23 5.73 13.61
C ARG A 94 -7.04 5.82 12.31
N GLU A 95 -7.54 7.01 11.97
CA GLU A 95 -8.28 7.27 10.72
C GLU A 95 -7.41 6.96 9.50
N TYR A 96 -6.18 7.47 9.50
CA TYR A 96 -5.21 7.21 8.44
C TYR A 96 -5.01 5.71 8.18
N ARG A 97 -4.74 4.93 9.23
CA ARG A 97 -4.50 3.49 9.11
C ARG A 97 -5.75 2.72 8.73
N ALA A 98 -6.93 3.11 9.22
CA ALA A 98 -8.19 2.48 8.87
C ALA A 98 -8.46 2.63 7.36
N THR A 99 -8.38 3.86 6.85
CA THR A 99 -8.58 4.14 5.42
C THR A 99 -7.48 3.48 4.56
N LEU A 100 -6.21 3.57 4.96
CA LEU A 100 -5.10 2.93 4.24
C LEU A 100 -5.31 1.42 4.10
N ASN A 101 -5.69 0.74 5.19
CA ASN A 101 -5.95 -0.70 5.15
C ASN A 101 -7.16 -1.05 4.27
N ALA A 102 -8.22 -0.24 4.32
CA ALA A 102 -9.39 -0.44 3.47
C ALA A 102 -9.01 -0.31 1.99
N VAL A 103 -8.27 0.73 1.61
CA VAL A 103 -7.88 0.99 0.22
C VAL A 103 -6.93 -0.09 -0.29
N VAL A 104 -5.84 -0.36 0.42
CA VAL A 104 -4.82 -1.33 -0.01
C VAL A 104 -5.40 -2.73 -0.19
N ASN A 105 -6.33 -3.15 0.66
CA ASN A 105 -6.98 -4.45 0.50
C ASN A 105 -7.83 -4.53 -0.79
N ASN A 106 -8.55 -3.46 -1.12
CA ASN A 106 -9.38 -3.41 -2.34
C ASN A 106 -8.52 -3.26 -3.60
N MET A 107 -7.33 -2.64 -3.52
CA MET A 107 -6.41 -2.55 -4.67
C MET A 107 -5.96 -3.93 -5.18
N TYR A 108 -5.90 -4.96 -4.32
CA TYR A 108 -5.64 -6.33 -4.75
C TYR A 108 -6.77 -6.95 -5.58
N GLU A 109 -7.98 -6.39 -5.49
CA GLU A 109 -9.15 -6.79 -6.30
C GLU A 109 -9.25 -5.98 -7.61
N GLY A 110 -8.25 -5.14 -7.91
CA GLY A 110 -8.20 -4.31 -9.11
C GLY A 110 -8.84 -2.93 -8.95
N PHE A 111 -9.16 -2.52 -7.71
CA PHE A 111 -9.64 -1.16 -7.45
C PHE A 111 -8.49 -0.14 -7.57
N GLU A 112 -8.71 0.90 -8.36
CA GLU A 112 -7.77 1.99 -8.57
C GLU A 112 -8.28 3.25 -7.86
N PRO A 113 -7.77 3.58 -6.66
CA PRO A 113 -8.32 4.70 -5.88
C PRO A 113 -7.91 6.06 -6.46
N THR A 114 -8.87 6.99 -6.48
CA THR A 114 -8.67 8.41 -6.78
C THR A 114 -8.64 9.25 -5.50
N VAL A 115 -8.22 10.51 -5.62
CA VAL A 115 -8.32 11.50 -4.52
C VAL A 115 -9.76 11.63 -4.01
N ALA A 116 -10.77 11.48 -4.87
CA ALA A 116 -12.17 11.55 -4.50
C ALA A 116 -12.60 10.36 -3.62
N ASP A 117 -12.12 9.15 -3.93
CA ASP A 117 -12.35 7.95 -3.13
C ASP A 117 -11.76 8.10 -1.72
N ILE A 118 -10.53 8.62 -1.61
CA ILE A 118 -9.88 8.84 -0.32
C ILE A 118 -10.62 9.88 0.52
N LYS A 119 -11.09 10.97 -0.09
CA LYS A 119 -11.90 11.99 0.61
C LYS A 119 -13.21 11.40 1.12
N LEU A 120 -13.89 10.59 0.32
CA LEU A 120 -15.11 9.91 0.71
C LEU A 120 -14.88 8.99 1.91
N LEU A 121 -13.89 8.10 1.83
CA LEU A 121 -13.60 7.15 2.91
C LEU A 121 -13.30 7.86 4.23
N ARG A 122 -12.52 8.95 4.16
CA ARG A 122 -12.26 9.81 5.32
C ARG A 122 -13.54 10.42 5.88
N GLU A 123 -14.48 10.84 5.04
CA GLU A 123 -15.77 11.38 5.48
C GLU A 123 -16.67 10.31 6.10
N MET A 124 -16.69 9.11 5.53
CA MET A 124 -17.45 7.97 6.04
C MET A 124 -16.99 7.55 7.45
N ASP A 125 -15.67 7.46 7.67
CA ASP A 125 -15.10 7.15 9.00
C ASP A 125 -15.45 8.20 10.07
N ASN A 126 -15.84 9.41 9.65
CA ASN A 126 -16.16 10.52 10.53
C ASN A 126 -17.66 10.67 10.83
N ARG A 127 -18.52 9.84 10.23
CA ARG A 127 -19.97 9.92 10.42
C ARG A 127 -20.44 8.97 11.53
N ASP A 128 -21.42 9.45 12.30
CA ASP A 128 -22.14 8.63 13.28
C ASP A 128 -23.13 7.67 12.60
N GLU A 129 -23.62 8.03 11.41
CA GLU A 129 -24.58 7.25 10.63
C GLU A 129 -24.01 6.90 9.23
N PRO A 130 -24.29 5.70 8.71
CA PRO A 130 -23.85 5.31 7.38
C PRO A 130 -24.50 6.20 6.30
N MET A 131 -23.82 6.37 5.17
CA MET A 131 -24.37 7.10 4.04
C MET A 131 -25.62 6.41 3.48
N THR A 132 -26.58 7.22 3.06
CA THR A 132 -27.76 6.74 2.32
C THR A 132 -27.38 6.27 0.93
N THR A 133 -28.19 5.39 0.34
CA THR A 133 -28.01 4.94 -1.05
C THR A 133 -27.97 6.11 -2.03
N GLN A 134 -28.77 7.16 -1.80
CA GLN A 134 -28.80 8.33 -2.68
C GLN A 134 -27.49 9.13 -2.60
N GLU A 135 -26.93 9.30 -1.40
CA GLU A 135 -25.64 9.98 -1.23
C GLU A 135 -24.51 9.20 -1.90
N ILE A 136 -24.52 7.87 -1.81
CA ILE A 136 -23.52 7.02 -2.48
C ILE A 136 -23.64 7.15 -4.01
N LEU A 137 -24.85 7.06 -4.56
CA LEU A 137 -25.08 7.18 -6.00
C LEU A 137 -24.61 8.54 -6.54
N ASN A 138 -24.96 9.63 -5.84
CA ASN A 138 -24.52 10.98 -6.22
C ASN A 138 -22.98 11.10 -6.26
N TRP A 139 -22.29 10.40 -5.36
CA TRP A 139 -20.84 10.40 -5.32
C TRP A 139 -20.24 9.57 -6.46
N ILE A 140 -20.81 8.39 -6.77
CA ILE A 140 -20.36 7.56 -7.91
C ILE A 140 -20.46 8.37 -9.21
N ASP A 141 -21.62 9.01 -9.42
CA ASP A 141 -21.86 9.85 -10.60
C ASP A 141 -20.85 11.02 -10.69
N ALA A 142 -20.51 11.64 -9.56
CA ALA A 142 -19.54 12.73 -9.50
C ALA A 142 -18.09 12.27 -9.75
N ARG A 143 -17.72 11.06 -9.30
CA ARG A 143 -16.40 10.46 -9.54
C ARG A 143 -16.22 10.13 -11.01
N ASP A 144 -17.19 9.44 -11.60
CA ASP A 144 -17.10 8.96 -12.97
C ASP A 144 -17.09 10.14 -13.97
N ALA A 145 -17.77 11.24 -13.66
CA ALA A 145 -17.72 12.48 -14.45
C ALA A 145 -16.34 13.19 -14.46
N VAL A 146 -15.46 12.91 -13.47
CA VAL A 146 -14.10 13.48 -13.38
C VAL A 146 -13.07 12.59 -14.07
N SER A 147 -13.37 11.30 -14.25
CA SER A 147 -12.48 10.34 -14.93
C SER A 147 -12.54 10.44 -16.46
N ASP A 148 -13.48 11.20 -17.03
CA ASP A 148 -13.69 11.39 -18.48
C ASP A 148 -13.02 12.67 -19.04
N GLN A 149 -12.12 13.33 -18.29
CA GLN A 149 -11.33 14.51 -18.71
C GLN A 149 -9.82 14.26 -18.59
#